data_AF-W7TDX2-F1
#
_entry.id   AF-W7TDX2-F1
#
_cell.length_a   1.000
_cell.length_b   1.000
_cell.length_c   1.000
_cell.angle_alpha   90.00
_cell.angle_beta   90.00
_cell.angle_gamma   90.00
#
_symmetry.space_group_name_H-M   'P 1'
#
loop_
_entity.id
_entity.type
_entity.pdbx_description
1 polymer ?
#
loop_
_entity_poly.entity_id
_entity_poly.type
_entity_poly.pdbx_seq_one_letter_code
_entity_poly.pdbx_strand_id
1 'polypeptide(L)'
;PPTVKTRRTCVRVPCANRSLTLSSPHTHHVTDPHRKKNLVRAYKAQMNKKPCRYFTYQEGDEEASFQSCPFGTSCFYAHLKHDGTPLTPPRLRTRMGEEGRVEVVQEVKLSDFLTQGRG
;
A
#
# COMPACT_ATOMS: atom_id res chain seq x y z
N PRO A 1 26.52 -11.30 -21.54
CA PRO A 1 25.78 -10.46 -20.58
C PRO A 1 25.19 -11.29 -19.43
N PRO A 2 25.63 -11.09 -18.16
CA PRO A 2 25.19 -11.95 -17.06
C PRO A 2 23.77 -11.60 -16.60
N THR A 3 22.92 -12.62 -16.51
CA THR A 3 21.53 -12.52 -16.05
C THR A 3 21.49 -12.47 -14.53
N VAL A 4 20.98 -11.37 -13.97
CA VAL A 4 20.80 -11.21 -12.52
C VAL A 4 19.62 -12.09 -12.07
N LYS A 5 19.91 -13.27 -11.52
CA LYS A 5 18.93 -14.13 -10.84
C LYS A 5 18.77 -13.66 -9.40
N THR A 6 17.75 -12.85 -9.10
CA THR A 6 17.39 -12.56 -7.71
C THR A 6 16.69 -13.76 -7.09
N ARG A 7 17.40 -14.52 -6.27
CA ARG A 7 16.88 -15.67 -5.50
C ARG A 7 16.32 -15.14 -4.18
N ARG A 8 14.99 -15.02 -4.06
CA ARG A 8 14.34 -14.82 -2.76
C ARG A 8 13.99 -16.20 -2.20
N THR A 9 14.67 -16.59 -1.14
CA THR A 9 14.34 -17.79 -0.36
C THR A 9 13.08 -17.51 0.46
N CYS A 10 12.01 -18.27 0.21
CA CYS A 10 10.82 -18.23 1.04
C CYS A 10 11.12 -18.92 2.38
N VAL A 11 10.98 -18.18 3.48
CA VAL A 11 10.99 -18.74 4.83
C VAL A 11 9.59 -19.28 5.10
N ARG A 12 9.49 -20.61 5.27
CA ARG A 12 8.30 -21.42 5.58
C ARG A 12 7.26 -21.64 4.47
N VAL A 13 7.53 -22.66 3.64
CA VAL A 13 6.55 -23.67 3.19
C VAL A 13 7.33 -24.97 2.97
N PRO A 14 6.83 -26.16 3.34
CA PRO A 14 7.42 -27.42 2.87
C PRO A 14 7.06 -27.58 1.39
N CYS A 15 7.73 -26.82 0.52
CA CYS A 15 7.55 -26.93 -0.92
C CYS A 15 8.33 -28.15 -1.40
N ALA A 16 7.63 -29.27 -1.60
CA ALA A 16 8.08 -30.29 -2.54
C ALA A 16 8.46 -29.61 -3.87
N ASN A 17 9.51 -30.13 -4.51
CA ASN A 17 10.22 -29.63 -5.70
C ASN A 17 9.32 -29.30 -6.92
N ARG A 18 8.48 -28.27 -6.83
CA ARG A 18 7.79 -27.69 -7.97
C ARG A 18 8.07 -26.20 -7.99
N SER A 19 8.98 -25.82 -8.89
CA SER A 19 9.15 -24.43 -9.30
C SER A 19 7.85 -23.94 -9.91
N LEU A 20 7.03 -23.24 -9.12
CA LEU A 20 5.86 -22.55 -9.62
C LEU A 20 6.33 -21.41 -10.53
N THR A 21 6.23 -21.60 -11.84
CA THR A 21 6.46 -20.54 -12.82
C THR A 21 5.26 -19.62 -12.81
N LEU A 22 5.40 -18.44 -12.22
CA LEU A 22 4.39 -17.38 -12.31
C LEU A 22 4.45 -16.75 -13.71
N SER A 23 3.77 -17.36 -14.68
CA SER A 23 3.58 -16.79 -16.01
C SER A 23 2.46 -15.78 -15.94
N SER A 24 2.79 -14.49 -16.09
CA SER A 24 1.75 -13.50 -16.29
C SER A 24 1.45 -13.37 -17.78
N PRO A 25 0.17 -13.38 -18.21
CA PRO A 25 -0.19 -13.40 -19.63
C PRO A 25 0.04 -12.07 -20.36
N HIS A 26 0.60 -11.06 -19.70
CA HIS A 26 0.82 -9.76 -20.34
C HIS A 26 2.11 -9.75 -21.17
N THR A 27 2.00 -9.21 -22.37
CA THR A 27 3.03 -9.27 -23.42
C THR A 27 4.24 -8.36 -23.16
N HIS A 28 4.17 -7.42 -22.20
CA HIS A 28 5.24 -6.46 -21.97
C HIS A 28 5.47 -6.19 -20.47
N HIS A 29 6.51 -6.82 -19.92
CA HIS A 29 6.98 -6.55 -18.56
C HIS A 29 8.17 -5.60 -18.61
N VAL A 30 8.13 -4.51 -17.86
CA VAL A 30 9.29 -3.61 -17.74
C VAL A 30 10.33 -4.26 -16.81
N THR A 31 11.42 -4.74 -17.39
CA THR A 31 12.53 -5.40 -16.69
C THR A 31 13.55 -4.41 -16.13
N ASP A 32 13.70 -3.24 -16.76
CA ASP A 32 14.60 -2.19 -16.29
C ASP A 32 14.10 -1.60 -14.95
N PRO A 33 14.92 -1.64 -13.87
CA PRO A 33 14.50 -1.21 -12.55
C PRO A 33 14.24 0.30 -12.47
N HIS A 34 14.94 1.13 -13.23
CA HIS A 34 14.75 2.59 -13.20
C HIS A 34 13.44 2.99 -13.88
N ARG A 35 13.18 2.46 -15.07
CA ARG A 35 11.92 2.64 -15.80
C ARG A 35 10.74 2.13 -14.99
N LYS A 36 10.86 0.97 -14.33
CA LYS A 36 9.82 0.45 -13.43
C LYS A 36 9.50 1.42 -12.29
N LYS A 37 10.52 1.98 -11.63
CA LYS A 37 10.34 2.99 -10.56
C LYS A 37 9.63 4.23 -11.07
N ASN A 38 10.02 4.74 -12.23
CA ASN A 38 9.41 5.93 -12.83
C ASN A 38 7.95 5.70 -13.21
N LEU A 39 7.63 4.54 -13.77
CA LEU A 39 6.24 4.16 -14.08
C LEU A 39 5.37 4.05 -12.82
N VAL A 40 5.88 3.42 -11.76
CA VAL A 40 5.17 3.35 -10.47
C VAL A 40 4.95 4.75 -9.88
N ARG A 41 5.96 5.62 -9.95
CA ARG A 41 5.84 7.01 -9.49
C ARG A 41 4.78 7.77 -10.29
N ALA A 42 4.81 7.67 -11.61
CA ALA A 42 3.84 8.33 -12.50
C ALA A 42 2.41 7.81 -12.25
N TYR A 43 2.25 6.49 -12.10
CA TYR A 43 0.97 5.87 -11.77
C TYR A 43 0.42 6.40 -10.45
N LYS A 44 1.21 6.38 -9.37
CA LYS A 44 0.80 6.92 -8.07
C LYS A 44 0.42 8.40 -8.16
N ALA A 45 1.19 9.19 -8.90
CA ALA A 45 0.89 10.61 -9.11
C ALA A 45 -0.42 10.85 -9.89
N GLN A 46 -0.80 9.96 -10.81
CA GLN A 46 -2.07 10.04 -11.52
C GLN A 46 -3.25 9.58 -10.65
N MET A 47 -3.07 8.54 -9.85
CA MET A 47 -4.09 8.02 -8.94
C MET A 47 -4.46 9.05 -7.87
N ASN A 48 -3.46 9.72 -7.29
CA ASN A 48 -3.63 10.77 -6.29
C ASN A 48 -4.37 12.03 -6.80
N LYS A 49 -4.69 12.12 -8.10
CA LYS A 49 -5.50 13.20 -8.68
C LYS A 49 -6.98 12.83 -8.81
N LYS A 50 -7.28 11.53 -8.84
CA LYS A 50 -8.64 11.04 -9.02
C LYS A 50 -9.35 11.02 -7.66
N PRO A 51 -10.56 11.58 -7.53
CA PRO A 51 -11.28 11.59 -6.26
C PRO A 51 -11.62 10.16 -5.82
N CYS A 52 -11.49 9.89 -4.52
CA CYS A 52 -11.85 8.61 -3.93
C CYS A 52 -13.37 8.46 -3.88
N ARG A 53 -13.89 7.38 -4.46
CA ARG A 53 -15.33 7.09 -4.50
C ARG A 53 -15.94 6.82 -3.12
N TYR A 54 -15.17 6.25 -2.21
CA TYR A 54 -15.63 5.82 -0.88
C TYR A 54 -15.40 6.88 0.20
N PHE A 55 -14.72 7.97 -0.15
CA PHE A 55 -14.41 9.02 0.80
C PHE A 55 -15.58 10.00 0.86
N THR A 56 -16.10 10.19 2.07
CA THR A 56 -17.07 11.25 2.37
C THR A 56 -16.49 12.12 3.46
N TYR A 57 -16.32 13.41 3.16
CA TYR A 57 -15.83 14.38 4.13
C TYR A 57 -16.89 14.62 5.21
N GLN A 58 -16.47 14.56 6.48
CA GLN A 58 -17.30 14.90 7.63
C GLN A 58 -16.75 16.20 8.23
N GLU A 59 -17.58 17.25 8.26
CA GLU A 59 -17.21 18.54 8.83
C GLU A 59 -17.00 18.44 10.34
N GLY A 60 -15.90 19.02 10.84
CA GLY A 60 -15.58 19.05 12.28
C GLY A 60 -14.64 17.95 12.76
N ASP A 61 -14.64 16.78 12.10
CA ASP A 61 -13.83 15.62 12.51
C ASP A 61 -13.01 15.08 11.32
N GLU A 62 -11.92 15.77 10.97
CA GLU A 62 -11.03 15.37 9.87
C GLU A 62 -10.47 13.95 10.06
N GLU A 63 -10.24 13.52 11.30
CA GLU A 63 -9.75 12.19 11.65
C GLU A 63 -10.83 11.10 11.42
N ALA A 64 -12.10 11.38 11.77
CA ALA A 64 -13.22 10.48 11.52
C ALA A 64 -13.54 10.36 10.02
N SER A 65 -13.32 11.42 9.24
CA SER A 65 -13.54 11.39 7.79
C SER A 65 -12.73 10.31 7.08
N PHE A 66 -11.54 9.96 7.60
CA PHE A 66 -10.70 8.89 7.06
C PHE A 66 -11.29 7.49 7.26
N GLN A 67 -12.13 7.30 8.28
CA GLN A 67 -12.84 6.05 8.58
C GLN A 67 -13.89 5.71 7.50
N SER A 68 -14.38 6.70 6.74
CA SER A 68 -15.32 6.48 5.63
C SER A 68 -14.72 5.64 4.51
N CYS A 69 -13.41 5.80 4.27
CA CYS A 69 -12.70 5.06 3.25
C CYS A 69 -12.14 3.76 3.85
N PRO A 70 -12.47 2.57 3.30
CA PRO A 70 -12.00 1.30 3.84
C PRO A 70 -10.47 1.15 3.76
N PHE A 71 -9.81 1.99 2.97
CA PHE A 71 -8.36 1.99 2.81
C PHE A 71 -7.64 2.84 3.86
N GLY A 72 -8.33 3.71 4.60
CA GLY A 72 -7.63 4.62 5.51
C GLY A 72 -6.54 5.41 4.76
N THR A 73 -5.50 5.86 5.46
CA THR A 73 -4.37 6.62 4.87
C THR A 73 -3.61 5.89 3.75
N SER A 74 -3.88 4.60 3.55
CA SER A 74 -3.29 3.81 2.46
C SER A 74 -4.00 3.97 1.12
N CYS A 75 -5.09 4.73 1.05
CA CYS A 75 -5.81 5.00 -0.19
C CYS A 75 -4.91 5.68 -1.25
N PHE A 76 -4.91 5.17 -2.49
CA PHE A 76 -4.20 5.79 -3.61
C PHE A 76 -4.98 6.92 -4.29
N TYR A 77 -6.26 7.09 -3.96
CA TYR A 77 -7.12 8.11 -4.53
C TYR A 77 -7.15 9.35 -3.65
N ALA A 78 -7.45 10.50 -4.24
CA ALA A 78 -7.53 11.77 -3.51
C ALA A 78 -8.73 11.78 -2.56
N HIS A 79 -8.48 11.98 -1.28
CA HIS A 79 -9.51 12.34 -0.30
C HIS A 79 -9.67 13.85 -0.36
N LEU A 80 -10.82 14.33 -0.85
CA LEU A 80 -11.06 15.75 -1.10
C LEU A 80 -12.09 16.29 -0.12
N LYS A 81 -11.81 17.45 0.46
CA LYS A 81 -12.80 18.22 1.23
C LYS A 81 -13.92 18.73 0.32
N HIS A 82 -14.97 19.29 0.90
CA HIS A 82 -16.06 19.93 0.15
C HIS A 82 -15.53 20.99 -0.84
N ASP A 83 -14.49 21.72 -0.46
CA ASP A 83 -13.83 22.73 -1.31
C ASP A 83 -12.92 22.15 -2.41
N GLY A 84 -12.89 20.82 -2.58
CA GLY A 84 -12.03 20.13 -3.55
C GLY A 84 -10.55 20.09 -3.15
N THR A 85 -10.18 20.63 -1.98
CA THR A 85 -8.81 20.59 -1.47
C THR A 85 -8.49 19.19 -0.92
N PRO A 86 -7.33 18.60 -1.27
CA PRO A 86 -6.94 17.30 -0.73
C PRO A 86 -6.73 17.38 0.79
N LEU A 87 -7.33 16.43 1.51
CA LEU A 87 -7.14 16.26 2.94
C LEU A 87 -5.74 15.71 3.21
N THR A 88 -5.05 16.30 4.18
CA THR A 88 -3.73 15.80 4.59
C THR A 88 -3.95 14.54 5.45
N PRO A 89 -3.32 13.40 5.12
CA PRO A 89 -3.45 12.20 5.95
C PRO A 89 -2.94 12.49 7.37
N PRO A 90 -3.64 12.02 8.42
CA PRO A 90 -3.17 12.17 9.78
C PRO A 90 -1.77 11.56 9.92
N ARG A 91 -0.90 12.23 10.66
CA ARG A 91 0.45 11.70 10.95
C ARG A 91 0.30 10.48 11.85
N LEU A 92 0.69 9.30 11.36
CA LEU A 92 0.75 8.10 12.18
C LEU A 92 1.63 8.38 13.42
N ARG A 93 1.02 8.29 14.60
CA ARG A 93 1.73 8.46 15.88
C ARG A 93 2.39 7.13 16.24
N THR A 94 3.69 7.16 16.47
CA THR A 94 4.45 6.02 16.97
C THR A 94 4.74 6.22 18.45
N ARG A 95 4.39 5.24 19.28
CA ARG A 95 4.80 5.14 20.68
C ARG A 95 6.03 4.25 20.75
N MET A 96 6.95 4.62 21.63
CA MET A 96 8.08 3.77 21.96
C MET A 96 7.62 2.86 23.11
N GLY A 97 7.53 1.56 22.85
CA GLY A 97 7.27 0.56 23.89
C GLY A 97 8.48 0.38 24.81
N GLU A 98 8.27 -0.29 25.94
CA GLU A 98 9.22 -0.38 27.05
C GLU A 98 10.54 -1.10 26.72
N GLU A 99 10.63 -1.80 25.58
CA GLU A 99 11.83 -2.53 25.14
C GLU A 99 12.46 -1.93 23.86
N GLY A 100 12.18 -0.66 23.56
CA GLY A 100 12.67 0.00 22.34
C GLY A 100 11.95 -0.46 21.06
N ARG A 101 10.88 -1.26 21.18
CA ARG A 101 9.98 -1.59 20.08
C ARG A 101 9.13 -0.37 19.74
N VAL A 102 9.22 0.08 18.49
CA VAL A 102 8.40 1.17 17.97
C VAL A 102 7.01 0.63 17.64
N GLU A 103 6.01 0.95 18.45
CA GLU A 103 4.61 0.57 18.26
C GLU A 103 3.85 1.71 17.58
N VAL A 104 3.32 1.45 16.38
CA VAL A 104 2.42 2.40 15.72
C VAL A 104 1.10 2.39 16.49
N VAL A 105 0.73 3.50 17.12
CA VAL A 105 -0.44 3.60 18.02
C VAL A 105 -1.76 3.44 17.26
N GLN A 106 -1.77 3.78 15.97
CA GLN A 106 -2.82 3.36 15.04
C GLN A 106 -2.39 3.53 13.59
N GLU A 107 -2.55 2.45 12.81
CA GLU A 107 -3.52 2.34 11.71
C GLU A 107 -3.54 0.87 11.27
N VAL A 108 -4.67 0.20 11.47
CA VAL A 108 -4.85 -1.17 11.00
C VAL A 108 -5.01 -1.12 9.47
N LYS A 109 -4.04 -1.68 8.75
CA LYS A 109 -3.99 -1.63 7.28
C LYS A 109 -4.75 -2.81 6.70
N LEU A 110 -5.29 -2.64 5.50
CA LEU A 110 -5.80 -3.76 4.70
C LEU A 110 -4.73 -4.84 4.45
N SER A 111 -3.45 -4.47 4.37
CA SER A 111 -2.35 -5.43 4.33
C SER A 111 -2.29 -6.34 5.55
N ASP A 112 -2.68 -5.82 6.72
CA ASP A 112 -2.62 -6.54 7.98
C ASP A 112 -3.69 -7.64 7.97
N PHE A 113 -4.88 -7.37 7.45
CA PHE A 113 -5.94 -8.40 7.29
C PHE A 113 -5.68 -9.40 6.16
N LEU A 114 -5.12 -8.94 5.03
CA LEU A 114 -4.76 -9.84 3.93
C LEU A 114 -3.62 -10.79 4.31
N THR A 115 -2.82 -10.45 5.33
CA THR A 115 -1.79 -11.32 5.90
C THR A 115 -2.28 -12.14 7.11
N GLN A 116 -3.31 -11.66 7.83
CA GLN A 116 -4.00 -12.37 8.92
C GLN A 116 -5.01 -13.43 8.44
N GLY A 117 -5.30 -13.50 7.14
CA GLY A 117 -6.15 -14.53 6.54
C GLY A 117 -5.44 -15.88 6.41
N ARG A 118 -5.20 -16.56 7.55
CA ARG A 118 -5.01 -18.02 7.67
C ARG A 118 -4.93 -18.42 9.15
N GLY A 119 -6.11 -18.61 9.74
CA GLY A 119 -6.31 -19.65 10.76
C GLY A 119 -6.56 -20.97 10.06
#